data_AF-C0NLG0-F1
#
_entry.id   AF-C0NLG0-F1
#
_cell.length_a   1.000
_cell.length_b   1.000
_cell.length_c   1.000
_cell.angle_alpha   90.00
_cell.angle_beta   90.00
_cell.angle_gamma   90.00
#
_symmetry.space_group_name_H-M   'P 1'
#
loop_
_entity.id
_entity.type
_entity.pdbx_description
1 polymer ?
#
loop_
_entity_poly.entity_id
_entity_poly.type
_entity_poly.pdbx_seq_one_letter_code
_entity_poly.pdbx_strand_id
1 'polypeptide(L)'
;MPTNRVSRTPLRVRFQKDTWRRNRQVLWSGVPHGLAQEWADERGMQTLTTAMGPLMVSDHPSCLKSKKSQKSWSRYMRGASAVFAYHISKGEKITVLSPPPPTRFHPDGLTNYQALEEPVLKGAIRGSAVSCIEMVHPTVKGAEDFCYQVWPADDARLWIANFGMLPPKEHWRRISPKKRNLIVSQTELFISGGANMQNVSGPAKALTEKQKREKKEVEMRKKVEKKMEEKRKMEEKRKLKEKRRMEEKRKMEEKRKLKEKRKLEEERKMKEKRKLKEKRKMEEKRKMEEKRKLKEKRKLEEKRKMEEKRKLKEKRKLEEERKMEEKRKLKEKRKLEEERKMEQKRKMEEKRRKR
;
A
#
# COMPACT_ATOMS: atom_id res chain seq x y z
N MET A 1 -6.65 -13.10 -71.58
CA MET A 1 -6.78 -13.05 -70.11
C MET A 1 -5.51 -12.47 -69.50
N PRO A 2 -5.40 -11.16 -69.22
CA PRO A 2 -4.21 -10.64 -68.56
C PRO A 2 -4.26 -11.02 -67.07
N THR A 3 -3.34 -11.89 -66.68
CA THR A 3 -3.10 -12.28 -65.30
C THR A 3 -2.75 -11.04 -64.49
N ASN A 4 -3.62 -10.72 -63.53
CA ASN A 4 -3.53 -9.56 -62.67
C ASN A 4 -2.24 -9.66 -61.84
N ARG A 5 -1.16 -9.04 -62.36
CA ARG A 5 0.15 -8.95 -61.73
C ARG A 5 0.00 -8.01 -60.55
N VAL A 6 -0.42 -8.55 -59.40
CA VAL A 6 -0.48 -7.80 -58.13
C VAL A 6 0.93 -7.32 -57.82
N SER A 7 1.19 -6.08 -58.21
CA SER A 7 2.38 -5.33 -57.88
C SER A 7 2.60 -5.45 -56.37
N ARG A 8 3.78 -5.95 -55.99
CA ARG A 8 4.28 -5.88 -54.61
C ARG A 8 4.68 -4.43 -54.33
N THR A 9 3.72 -3.51 -54.38
CA THR A 9 3.93 -2.14 -53.94
C THR A 9 4.21 -2.20 -52.44
N PRO A 10 5.32 -1.64 -51.94
CA PRO A 10 5.55 -1.48 -50.50
C PRO A 10 4.30 -0.83 -49.90
N LEU A 11 3.84 -1.33 -48.74
CA LEU A 11 2.67 -0.79 -48.05
C LEU A 11 2.85 0.73 -47.87
N ARG A 12 2.25 1.53 -48.75
CA ARG A 12 2.24 2.98 -48.63
C ARG A 12 1.04 3.34 -47.75
N VAL A 13 1.11 2.97 -46.47
CA VAL A 13 0.14 3.44 -45.48
C VAL A 13 0.38 4.93 -45.33
N ARG A 14 -0.52 5.74 -45.89
CA ARG A 14 -0.55 7.19 -45.68
C ARG A 14 -1.47 7.43 -44.49
N PHE A 15 -0.91 7.78 -43.34
CA PHE A 15 -1.72 8.35 -42.26
C PHE A 15 -2.24 9.71 -42.74
N GLN A 16 -3.49 10.02 -42.39
CA GLN A 16 -4.07 11.32 -42.69
C GLN A 16 -3.27 12.38 -41.91
N LYS A 17 -2.51 13.23 -42.62
CA LYS A 17 -1.69 14.27 -41.98
C LYS A 17 -2.55 15.22 -41.15
N ASP A 18 -3.75 15.54 -41.65
CA ASP A 18 -4.66 16.50 -41.03
C ASP A 18 -5.28 15.99 -39.72
N THR A 19 -5.30 14.67 -39.51
CA THR A 19 -5.80 14.08 -38.27
C THR A 19 -4.68 13.72 -37.30
N TRP A 20 -3.41 13.78 -37.68
CA TRP A 20 -2.30 13.38 -36.80
C TRP A 20 -2.12 14.34 -35.63
N ARG A 21 -2.37 13.88 -34.42
CA ARG A 21 -2.20 14.67 -33.19
C ARG A 21 -0.85 14.35 -32.57
N ARG A 22 0.12 15.27 -32.63
CA ARG A 22 1.47 15.06 -32.07
C ARG A 22 1.39 14.61 -30.60
N ASN A 23 2.21 13.61 -30.24
CA ASN A 23 2.31 13.07 -28.87
C ASN A 23 0.99 12.53 -28.27
N ARG A 24 0.00 12.21 -29.11
CA ARG A 24 -1.30 11.64 -28.71
C ARG A 24 -1.50 10.23 -29.23
N GLN A 25 -0.41 9.51 -29.50
CA GLN A 25 -0.49 8.14 -29.97
C GLN A 25 -0.57 7.18 -28.79
N VAL A 26 -1.18 6.02 -29.03
CA VAL A 26 -1.23 4.95 -28.06
C VAL A 26 -0.99 3.60 -28.74
N LEU A 27 -0.14 2.80 -28.10
CA LEU A 27 0.07 1.39 -28.43
C LEU A 27 -0.37 0.53 -27.25
N TRP A 28 -0.53 -0.76 -27.47
CA TRP A 28 -0.88 -1.67 -26.38
C TRP A 28 -0.28 -3.06 -26.57
N SER A 29 -0.02 -3.71 -25.45
CA SER A 29 0.44 -5.10 -25.42
C SER A 29 -0.23 -5.82 -24.26
N GLY A 30 -0.82 -6.98 -24.52
CA GLY A 30 -1.48 -7.76 -23.47
C GLY A 30 -2.81 -7.20 -22.95
N VAL A 31 -3.26 -6.03 -23.41
CA VAL A 31 -4.59 -5.45 -23.14
C VAL A 31 -5.58 -5.86 -24.24
N PRO A 32 -6.85 -6.15 -23.92
CA PRO A 32 -7.89 -6.38 -24.94
C PRO A 32 -8.04 -5.18 -25.89
N HIS A 33 -8.28 -5.44 -27.17
CA HIS A 33 -8.42 -4.37 -28.17
C HIS A 33 -9.56 -3.40 -27.85
N GLY A 34 -10.73 -3.91 -27.43
CA GLY A 34 -11.88 -3.07 -27.07
C GLY A 34 -11.54 -2.06 -25.98
N LEU A 35 -11.02 -2.55 -24.86
CA LEU A 35 -10.55 -1.71 -23.75
C LEU A 35 -9.48 -0.69 -24.18
N ALA A 36 -8.53 -1.10 -25.02
CA ALA A 36 -7.49 -0.18 -25.50
C ALA A 36 -8.06 0.93 -26.40
N GLN A 37 -9.08 0.63 -27.20
CA GLN A 37 -9.74 1.61 -28.07
C GLN A 37 -10.62 2.57 -27.25
N GLU A 38 -11.45 2.04 -26.34
CA GLU A 38 -12.28 2.84 -25.43
C GLU A 38 -11.43 3.81 -24.60
N TRP A 39 -10.34 3.31 -24.00
CA TRP A 39 -9.41 4.13 -23.22
C TRP A 39 -8.81 5.27 -24.05
N ALA A 40 -8.49 5.00 -25.32
CA ALA A 40 -7.94 5.98 -26.24
C ALA A 40 -8.98 7.05 -26.62
N ASP A 41 -10.20 6.62 -26.95
CA ASP A 41 -11.27 7.50 -27.39
C ASP A 41 -11.69 8.48 -26.28
N GLU A 42 -11.84 7.99 -25.04
CA GLU A 42 -12.12 8.81 -23.85
C GLU A 42 -11.07 9.92 -23.61
N ARG A 43 -9.81 9.67 -23.99
CA ARG A 43 -8.67 10.57 -23.75
C ARG A 43 -8.22 11.32 -24.99
N GLY A 44 -8.96 11.19 -26.09
CA GLY A 44 -8.64 11.80 -27.38
C GLY A 44 -7.28 11.36 -27.94
N MET A 45 -6.85 10.13 -27.62
CA MET A 45 -5.63 9.49 -28.13
C MET A 45 -5.91 8.68 -29.39
N GLN A 46 -4.85 8.41 -30.15
CA GLN A 46 -4.92 7.79 -31.46
C GLN A 46 -4.26 6.41 -31.43
N THR A 47 -5.09 5.38 -31.57
CA THR A 47 -4.61 4.02 -31.88
C THR A 47 -4.17 3.95 -33.34
N LEU A 48 -3.52 2.85 -33.73
CA LEU A 48 -3.30 2.53 -35.14
C LEU A 48 -4.61 2.56 -35.95
N THR A 49 -5.71 2.05 -35.37
CA THR A 49 -7.02 2.03 -36.00
C THR A 49 -7.52 3.45 -36.28
N THR A 50 -7.44 4.34 -35.29
CA THR A 50 -7.79 5.75 -35.43
C THR A 50 -6.93 6.44 -36.50
N ALA A 51 -5.62 6.20 -36.51
CA ALA A 51 -4.70 6.82 -37.47
C ALA A 51 -4.90 6.31 -38.91
N MET A 52 -5.33 5.06 -39.07
CA MET A 52 -5.65 4.46 -40.37
C MET A 52 -7.02 4.91 -40.92
N GLY A 53 -7.93 5.35 -40.04
CA GLY A 53 -9.21 5.95 -40.41
C GLY A 53 -10.04 5.06 -41.36
N PRO A 54 -10.45 5.56 -42.55
CA PRO A 54 -11.31 4.82 -43.49
C PRO A 54 -10.76 3.48 -43.98
N LEU A 55 -9.46 3.20 -43.81
CA LEU A 55 -8.86 1.90 -44.13
C LEU A 55 -9.32 0.78 -43.18
N MET A 56 -9.92 1.14 -42.04
CA MET A 56 -10.37 0.21 -40.99
C MET A 56 -11.89 0.04 -40.95
N VAL A 57 -12.64 0.88 -41.66
CA VAL A 57 -14.11 0.86 -41.73
C VAL A 57 -14.54 -0.22 -42.73
N SER A 58 -15.25 -1.26 -42.29
CA SER A 58 -15.43 -2.50 -43.09
C SER A 58 -16.23 -2.30 -44.38
N ASP A 59 -17.16 -1.35 -44.35
CA ASP A 59 -18.03 -0.88 -45.43
C ASP A 59 -17.38 0.17 -46.34
N HIS A 60 -16.24 0.76 -45.93
CA HIS A 60 -15.59 1.79 -46.71
C HIS A 60 -14.84 1.19 -47.92
N PRO A 61 -14.95 1.76 -49.14
CA PRO A 61 -14.33 1.22 -50.36
C PRO A 61 -12.81 0.99 -50.29
N SER A 62 -12.12 1.81 -49.49
CA SER A 62 -10.67 1.73 -49.26
C SER A 62 -10.25 0.62 -48.30
N CYS A 63 -11.18 0.03 -47.55
CA CYS A 63 -10.87 -1.07 -46.64
C CYS A 63 -10.53 -2.33 -47.42
N LEU A 64 -9.35 -2.89 -47.14
CA LEU A 64 -8.84 -4.08 -47.84
C LEU A 64 -9.16 -5.38 -47.10
N LYS A 65 -9.89 -5.32 -45.98
CA LYS A 65 -10.13 -6.47 -45.10
C LYS A 65 -10.92 -7.58 -45.81
N SER A 66 -12.00 -7.23 -46.48
CA SER A 66 -12.81 -8.17 -47.30
C SER A 66 -12.05 -8.68 -48.52
N LYS A 67 -11.14 -7.87 -49.09
CA LYS A 67 -10.33 -8.17 -50.27
C LYS A 67 -9.08 -9.02 -49.97
N LYS A 68 -8.83 -9.38 -48.71
CA LYS A 68 -7.61 -10.08 -48.29
C LYS A 68 -7.92 -11.31 -47.46
N SER A 69 -7.19 -12.40 -47.71
CA SER A 69 -7.20 -13.53 -46.79
C SER A 69 -6.73 -13.12 -45.40
N GLN A 70 -7.16 -13.83 -44.35
CA GLN A 70 -6.76 -13.59 -42.96
C GLN A 70 -5.24 -13.44 -42.78
N LYS A 71 -4.45 -14.26 -43.49
CA LYS A 71 -2.98 -14.22 -43.48
C LYS A 71 -2.44 -12.97 -44.15
N SER A 72 -3.03 -12.54 -45.26
CA SER A 72 -2.66 -11.32 -45.98
C SER A 72 -3.02 -10.07 -45.18
N TRP A 73 -4.21 -10.04 -44.59
CA TRP A 73 -4.66 -8.98 -43.68
C TRP A 73 -3.75 -8.85 -42.45
N SER A 74 -3.37 -9.98 -41.82
CA SER A 74 -2.43 -9.96 -40.69
C SER A 74 -1.07 -9.36 -41.06
N ARG A 75 -0.56 -9.62 -42.27
CA ARG A 75 0.69 -9.01 -42.76
C ARG A 75 0.52 -7.52 -43.04
N TYR A 76 -0.63 -7.14 -43.61
CA TYR A 76 -0.97 -5.74 -43.86
C TYR A 76 -0.97 -4.94 -42.55
N MET A 77 -1.67 -5.43 -41.52
CA MET A 77 -1.73 -4.78 -40.20
C MET A 77 -0.36 -4.69 -39.52
N ARG A 78 0.50 -5.71 -39.67
CA ARG A 78 1.89 -5.64 -39.18
C ARG A 78 2.70 -4.55 -39.87
N GLY A 79 2.57 -4.44 -41.20
CA GLY A 79 3.21 -3.37 -41.95
C GLY A 79 2.71 -1.99 -41.52
N ALA A 80 1.41 -1.83 -41.34
CA ALA A 80 0.82 -0.58 -40.85
C ALA A 80 1.30 -0.20 -39.45
N SER A 81 1.36 -1.18 -38.53
CA SER A 81 1.93 -1.05 -37.19
C SER A 81 3.40 -0.60 -37.20
N ALA A 82 4.24 -1.17 -38.09
CA ALA A 82 5.63 -0.74 -38.26
C ALA A 82 5.75 0.73 -38.72
N VAL A 83 4.92 1.11 -39.72
CA VAL A 83 4.91 2.49 -40.26
C VAL A 83 4.38 3.48 -39.21
N PHE A 84 3.44 3.06 -38.38
CA PHE A 84 2.90 3.83 -37.25
C PHE A 84 3.96 4.07 -36.18
N ALA A 85 4.63 3.01 -35.72
CA ALA A 85 5.74 3.10 -34.78
C ALA A 85 6.86 4.02 -35.30
N TYR A 86 7.18 3.96 -36.59
CA TYR A 86 8.19 4.85 -37.19
C TYR A 86 7.75 6.32 -37.26
N HIS A 87 6.45 6.60 -37.44
CA HIS A 87 5.96 7.98 -37.33
C HIS A 87 6.00 8.48 -35.89
N ILE A 88 5.61 7.63 -34.94
CA ILE A 88 5.68 7.93 -33.50
C ILE A 88 7.12 8.19 -33.07
N SER A 89 8.10 7.45 -33.60
CA SER A 89 9.51 7.56 -33.20
C SER A 89 10.19 8.90 -33.54
N LYS A 90 9.48 9.78 -34.27
CA LYS A 90 9.87 11.16 -34.53
C LYS A 90 9.25 12.16 -33.53
N GLY A 91 8.31 11.70 -32.72
CA GLY A 91 7.68 12.47 -31.65
C GLY A 91 8.48 12.40 -30.36
N GLU A 92 8.02 13.14 -29.37
CA GLU A 92 8.65 13.16 -28.05
C GLU A 92 8.13 12.04 -27.18
N LYS A 93 6.82 11.73 -27.28
CA LYS A 93 6.14 10.92 -26.29
C LYS A 93 5.14 9.95 -26.90
N ILE A 94 5.09 8.76 -26.32
CA ILE A 94 4.11 7.71 -26.64
C ILE A 94 3.58 7.06 -25.36
N THR A 95 2.28 6.77 -25.34
CA THR A 95 1.66 5.98 -24.28
C THR A 95 1.51 4.53 -24.71
N VAL A 96 1.85 3.60 -23.81
CA VAL A 96 1.71 2.17 -24.01
C VAL A 96 0.81 1.59 -22.94
N LEU A 97 -0.27 0.93 -23.35
CA LEU A 97 -1.17 0.23 -22.45
C LEU A 97 -0.68 -1.21 -22.25
N SER A 98 -0.54 -1.63 -21.01
CA SER A 98 -0.17 -3.02 -20.70
C SER A 98 -0.79 -3.52 -19.40
N PRO A 99 -0.78 -4.84 -19.14
CA PRO A 99 -0.98 -5.38 -17.79
C PRO A 99 -0.03 -4.74 -16.76
N PRO A 100 -0.41 -4.71 -15.47
CA PRO A 100 0.42 -4.11 -14.44
C PRO A 100 1.75 -4.87 -14.23
N PRO A 101 2.77 -4.23 -13.63
CA PRO A 101 3.92 -4.94 -13.10
C PRO A 101 3.44 -5.97 -12.05
N PRO A 102 4.15 -7.09 -11.92
CA PRO A 102 5.50 -7.33 -12.44
C PRO A 102 5.56 -7.99 -13.82
N THR A 103 4.42 -8.24 -14.48
CA THR A 103 4.41 -8.96 -15.76
C THR A 103 4.57 -8.03 -16.95
N ARG A 104 3.74 -6.98 -17.05
CA ARG A 104 3.69 -6.01 -18.15
C ARG A 104 3.43 -6.60 -19.53
N PHE A 105 4.32 -7.44 -20.02
CA PHE A 105 4.29 -7.95 -21.38
C PHE A 105 4.19 -9.46 -21.45
N HIS A 106 3.90 -9.94 -22.65
CA HIS A 106 3.84 -11.37 -22.90
C HIS A 106 5.22 -12.01 -22.66
N PRO A 107 5.30 -13.17 -21.96
CA PRO A 107 6.57 -13.79 -21.59
C PRO A 107 7.43 -14.20 -22.79
N ASP A 108 6.83 -14.54 -23.93
CA ASP A 108 7.58 -14.92 -25.13
C ASP A 108 8.30 -13.76 -25.85
N GLY A 109 7.92 -12.50 -25.62
CA GLY A 109 8.52 -11.36 -26.36
C GLY A 109 8.04 -11.19 -27.80
N LEU A 110 6.99 -11.91 -28.23
CA LEU A 110 6.59 -12.02 -29.65
C LEU A 110 5.29 -11.29 -29.98
N THR A 111 4.89 -10.36 -29.13
CA THR A 111 3.83 -9.44 -29.49
C THR A 111 4.32 -8.50 -30.59
N ASN A 112 3.42 -7.95 -31.40
CA ASN A 112 3.80 -6.95 -32.40
C ASN A 112 4.53 -5.78 -31.73
N TYR A 113 4.07 -5.36 -30.55
CA TYR A 113 4.74 -4.35 -29.74
C TYR A 113 6.19 -4.72 -29.43
N GLN A 114 6.42 -5.84 -28.72
CA GLN A 114 7.77 -6.21 -28.25
C GLN A 114 8.75 -6.50 -29.38
N ALA A 115 8.28 -7.10 -30.48
CA ALA A 115 9.16 -7.62 -31.52
C ALA A 115 9.36 -6.66 -32.70
N LEU A 116 8.59 -5.57 -32.77
CA LEU A 116 8.64 -4.63 -33.89
C LEU A 116 8.50 -3.18 -33.40
N GLU A 117 7.40 -2.83 -32.74
CA GLU A 117 7.11 -1.42 -32.42
C GLU A 117 8.08 -0.86 -31.38
N GLU A 118 8.32 -1.56 -30.28
CA GLU A 118 9.23 -1.14 -29.21
C GLU A 118 10.68 -0.94 -29.71
N PRO A 119 11.29 -1.85 -30.49
CA PRO A 119 12.59 -1.60 -31.11
C PRO A 119 12.63 -0.36 -32.01
N VAL A 120 11.57 -0.10 -32.79
CA VAL A 120 11.48 1.13 -33.61
C VAL A 120 11.43 2.37 -32.73
N LEU A 121 10.59 2.36 -31.68
CA LEU A 121 10.42 3.48 -30.76
C LEU A 121 11.70 3.79 -29.97
N LYS A 122 12.50 2.76 -29.65
CA LYS A 122 13.79 2.91 -28.97
C LYS A 122 14.95 3.23 -29.92
N GLY A 123 14.69 3.45 -31.22
CA GLY A 123 15.69 3.82 -32.21
C GLY A 123 16.58 2.68 -32.72
N ALA A 124 16.33 1.43 -32.32
CA ALA A 124 17.18 0.29 -32.67
C ALA A 124 17.18 -0.06 -34.18
N ILE A 125 16.18 0.41 -34.93
CA ILE A 125 15.98 0.05 -36.34
C ILE A 125 16.32 1.19 -37.32
N ARG A 126 16.06 2.46 -36.96
CA ARG A 126 16.27 3.64 -37.85
C ARG A 126 16.91 4.85 -37.17
N GLY A 127 17.51 4.67 -35.99
CA GLY A 127 18.25 5.74 -35.28
C GLY A 127 17.41 6.83 -34.63
N SER A 128 16.15 7.03 -35.02
CA SER A 128 15.23 7.97 -34.35
C SER A 128 14.49 7.26 -33.22
N ALA A 129 14.74 7.67 -31.98
CA ALA A 129 14.02 7.21 -30.80
C ALA A 129 13.05 8.28 -30.29
N VAL A 130 11.95 7.86 -29.66
CA VAL A 130 11.13 8.77 -28.87
C VAL A 130 11.89 9.25 -27.64
N SER A 131 11.61 10.48 -27.20
CA SER A 131 12.19 11.03 -25.97
C SER A 131 11.71 10.27 -24.73
N CYS A 132 10.45 9.84 -24.68
CA CYS A 132 9.93 9.02 -23.60
C CYS A 132 8.82 8.05 -24.01
N ILE A 133 8.78 6.90 -23.33
CA ILE A 133 7.66 5.95 -23.38
C ILE A 133 7.01 5.96 -22.00
N GLU A 134 5.73 6.33 -21.96
CA GLU A 134 4.89 6.24 -20.78
C GLU A 134 4.07 4.95 -20.81
N MET A 135 3.91 4.33 -19.65
CA MET A 135 3.14 3.10 -19.49
C MET A 135 1.92 3.34 -18.61
N VAL A 136 0.77 2.79 -19.02
CA VAL A 136 -0.50 2.86 -18.28
C VAL A 136 -1.10 1.46 -18.15
N HIS A 137 -1.79 1.21 -17.04
CA HIS A 137 -2.36 -0.10 -16.71
C HIS A 137 -3.87 -0.05 -16.51
N PRO A 138 -4.67 0.08 -17.58
CA PRO A 138 -6.12 0.30 -17.50
C PRO A 138 -6.90 -0.90 -16.98
N THR A 139 -6.27 -2.06 -16.80
CA THR A 139 -6.92 -3.25 -16.22
C THR A 139 -7.02 -3.19 -14.70
N VAL A 140 -6.43 -2.19 -14.06
CA VAL A 140 -6.44 -2.01 -12.60
C VAL A 140 -7.33 -0.83 -12.25
N LYS A 141 -8.42 -1.11 -11.52
CA LYS A 141 -9.38 -0.09 -11.12
C LYS A 141 -8.71 0.99 -10.25
N GLY A 142 -8.88 2.25 -10.61
CA GLY A 142 -8.24 3.42 -9.98
C GLY A 142 -6.83 3.74 -10.47
N ALA A 143 -6.27 2.95 -11.40
CA ALA A 143 -4.96 3.19 -12.00
C ALA A 143 -5.05 3.50 -13.51
N GLU A 144 -6.24 3.75 -14.03
CA GLU A 144 -6.53 3.93 -15.46
C GLU A 144 -5.84 5.16 -16.06
N ASP A 145 -5.58 6.17 -15.23
CA ASP A 145 -4.89 7.40 -15.62
C ASP A 145 -3.48 7.52 -15.06
N PHE A 146 -3.06 6.56 -14.22
CA PHE A 146 -1.72 6.60 -13.67
C PHE A 146 -0.71 6.15 -14.73
N CYS A 147 0.14 7.09 -15.14
CA CYS A 147 1.25 6.85 -16.06
C CYS A 147 2.60 6.93 -15.33
N TYR A 148 3.57 6.17 -15.83
CA TYR A 148 4.96 6.26 -15.40
C TYR A 148 5.89 5.98 -16.57
N GLN A 149 7.12 6.47 -16.49
CA GLN A 149 8.11 6.30 -17.54
C GLN A 149 8.67 4.87 -17.56
N VAL A 150 8.84 4.32 -18.76
CA VAL A 150 9.54 3.03 -19.00
C VAL A 150 10.72 3.14 -19.96
N TRP A 151 10.88 4.29 -20.61
CA TRP A 151 12.02 4.62 -21.45
C TRP A 151 12.18 6.16 -21.44
N PRO A 152 13.39 6.71 -21.26
CA PRO A 152 14.70 6.05 -21.15
C PRO A 152 14.94 5.30 -19.82
N ALA A 153 14.28 5.70 -18.74
CA ALA A 153 14.37 5.03 -17.44
C ALA A 153 13.07 4.30 -17.07
N ASP A 154 13.19 3.16 -16.38
CA ASP A 154 12.04 2.34 -15.94
C ASP A 154 11.66 2.64 -14.49
N ASP A 155 10.59 3.41 -14.33
CA ASP A 155 10.06 3.86 -13.04
C ASP A 155 8.89 2.99 -12.55
N ALA A 156 8.83 1.72 -12.95
CA ALA A 156 7.79 0.79 -12.47
C ALA A 156 7.68 0.69 -10.94
N ARG A 157 8.72 1.09 -10.20
CA ARG A 157 8.70 1.19 -8.74
C ARG A 157 7.69 2.22 -8.24
N LEU A 158 7.48 3.32 -8.95
CA LEU A 158 6.47 4.34 -8.62
C LEU A 158 5.06 3.74 -8.70
N TRP A 159 4.80 2.94 -9.73
CA TRP A 159 3.54 2.23 -9.85
C TRP A 159 3.33 1.23 -8.70
N ILE A 160 4.35 0.42 -8.40
CA ILE A 160 4.30 -0.58 -7.33
C ILE A 160 4.12 0.09 -5.94
N ALA A 161 4.70 1.27 -5.72
CA ALA A 161 4.52 2.01 -4.48
C ALA A 161 3.06 2.45 -4.27
N ASN A 162 2.39 2.85 -5.36
CA ASN A 162 1.01 3.38 -5.30
C ASN A 162 -0.06 2.28 -5.29
N PHE A 163 0.13 1.21 -6.06
CA PHE A 163 -0.89 0.16 -6.24
C PHE A 163 -0.50 -1.21 -5.68
N GLY A 164 0.72 -1.34 -5.13
CA GLY A 164 1.26 -2.60 -4.65
C GLY A 164 1.74 -3.53 -5.76
N MET A 165 2.13 -4.75 -5.37
CA MET A 165 2.45 -5.80 -6.33
C MET A 165 1.23 -6.68 -6.58
N LEU A 166 0.76 -6.70 -7.83
CA LEU A 166 -0.33 -7.58 -8.26
C LEU A 166 0.20 -8.97 -8.66
N PRO A 167 -0.63 -10.02 -8.57
CA PRO A 167 -0.25 -11.34 -9.07
C PRO A 167 0.09 -11.26 -10.57
N PRO A 168 1.07 -12.04 -11.04
CA PRO A 168 1.41 -12.06 -12.45
C PRO A 168 0.19 -12.42 -13.30
N LYS A 169 -0.04 -11.72 -14.41
CA LYS A 169 -1.04 -12.15 -15.39
C LYS A 169 -0.73 -13.58 -15.87
N GLU A 170 -1.67 -14.49 -15.63
CA GLU A 170 -1.50 -15.91 -15.93
C GLU A 170 -2.01 -16.27 -17.33
N HIS A 171 -3.15 -15.67 -17.72
CA HIS A 171 -3.80 -15.97 -18.99
C HIS A 171 -3.25 -15.09 -20.12
N TRP A 172 -2.37 -15.70 -20.93
CA TRP A 172 -1.84 -15.13 -22.16
C TRP A 172 -2.42 -15.85 -23.38
N ARG A 173 -2.68 -15.08 -24.46
CA ARG A 173 -3.05 -15.68 -25.74
C ARG A 173 -1.88 -16.53 -26.26
N ARG A 174 -2.15 -17.80 -26.60
CA ARG A 174 -1.14 -18.71 -27.16
C ARG A 174 -0.58 -18.16 -28.48
N ILE A 175 0.74 -17.98 -28.54
CA ILE A 175 1.45 -17.61 -29.78
C ILE A 175 1.93 -18.87 -30.47
N SER A 176 1.58 -19.04 -31.75
CA SER A 176 2.05 -20.19 -32.55
C SER A 176 3.57 -20.10 -32.81
N PRO A 177 4.35 -21.18 -32.68
CA PRO A 177 5.77 -21.21 -33.03
C PRO A 177 6.06 -20.79 -34.49
N LYS A 178 5.15 -21.06 -35.43
CA LYS A 178 5.30 -20.60 -36.83
C LYS A 178 5.25 -19.06 -36.94
N LYS A 179 4.45 -18.40 -36.08
CA LYS A 179 4.40 -16.94 -36.01
C LYS A 179 5.69 -16.35 -35.42
N ARG A 180 6.36 -17.05 -34.50
CA ARG A 180 7.66 -16.68 -33.91
C ARG A 180 8.72 -16.46 -35.00
N ASN A 181 8.91 -17.44 -35.87
CA ASN A 181 9.92 -17.37 -36.95
C ASN A 181 9.61 -16.27 -37.98
N LEU A 182 8.32 -16.02 -38.27
CA LEU A 182 7.91 -15.00 -39.24
C LEU A 182 8.10 -13.57 -38.71
N ILE A 183 7.92 -13.36 -37.40
CA ILE A 183 8.14 -12.04 -36.79
C ILE A 183 9.63 -11.68 -36.87
N VAL A 184 10.50 -12.58 -36.42
CA VAL A 184 11.96 -12.37 -36.45
C VAL A 184 12.44 -12.09 -37.88
N SER A 185 12.07 -12.92 -38.86
CA SER A 185 12.51 -12.72 -40.25
C SER A 185 11.92 -11.48 -40.93
N GLN A 186 10.75 -11.01 -40.48
CA GLN A 186 10.14 -9.79 -41.00
C GLN A 186 10.73 -8.53 -40.36
N THR A 187 11.03 -8.55 -39.05
CA THR A 187 11.75 -7.43 -38.41
C THR A 187 13.08 -7.21 -39.11
N GLU A 188 13.82 -8.29 -39.42
CA GLU A 188 15.04 -8.24 -40.25
C GLU A 188 14.79 -7.67 -41.65
N LEU A 189 13.69 -8.01 -42.33
CA LEU A 189 13.33 -7.43 -43.64
C LEU A 189 13.00 -5.93 -43.57
N PHE A 190 12.40 -5.46 -42.47
CA PHE A 190 12.11 -4.04 -42.25
C PHE A 190 13.33 -3.26 -41.78
N ILE A 191 14.28 -3.91 -41.10
CA ILE A 191 15.61 -3.39 -40.73
C ILE A 191 16.52 -3.31 -41.97
N SER A 192 16.61 -4.38 -42.77
CA SER A 192 17.51 -4.48 -43.92
C SER A 192 17.05 -3.68 -45.16
N GLY A 193 15.78 -3.27 -45.23
CA GLY A 193 15.24 -2.47 -46.33
C GLY A 193 15.77 -1.03 -46.43
N GLY A 194 16.84 -0.69 -45.71
CA GLY A 194 17.56 0.59 -45.80
C GLY A 194 18.87 0.55 -46.59
N ALA A 195 19.34 -0.62 -47.05
CA ALA A 195 20.54 -0.72 -47.86
C ALA A 195 20.18 -1.01 -49.33
N ASN A 196 20.50 -0.06 -50.19
CA ASN A 196 20.63 -0.14 -51.65
C ASN A 196 20.52 -1.57 -52.24
N MET A 197 19.33 -1.95 -52.72
CA MET A 197 19.11 -3.16 -53.52
C MET A 197 18.81 -2.75 -54.96
N GLN A 198 19.84 -2.23 -55.64
CA GLN A 198 19.98 -2.50 -57.07
C GLN A 198 20.68 -3.85 -57.19
N ASN A 199 20.18 -4.68 -58.11
CA ASN A 199 20.75 -5.97 -58.54
C ASN A 199 20.58 -7.15 -57.58
N VAL A 200 19.58 -7.99 -57.86
CA VAL A 200 19.79 -9.39 -58.27
C VAL A 200 18.49 -9.95 -58.85
N SER A 201 18.20 -9.61 -60.11
CA SER A 201 17.33 -10.41 -60.97
C SER A 201 18.22 -11.37 -61.76
N GLY A 202 18.48 -12.55 -61.21
CA GLY A 202 19.16 -13.64 -61.91
C GLY A 202 18.37 -14.95 -61.70
N PRO A 203 18.06 -15.71 -62.76
CA PRO A 203 17.10 -16.81 -62.68
C PRO A 203 17.69 -18.03 -61.96
N ALA A 204 16.82 -18.72 -61.23
CA ALA A 204 17.12 -19.92 -60.46
C ALA A 204 17.64 -21.06 -61.37
N LYS A 205 18.96 -21.16 -61.51
CA LYS A 205 19.63 -22.39 -61.94
C LYS A 205 20.01 -23.22 -60.72
N ALA A 206 19.82 -24.54 -60.84
CA ALA A 206 19.85 -25.52 -59.77
C ALA A 206 21.10 -25.43 -58.87
N LEU A 207 20.89 -25.35 -57.55
CA LEU A 207 21.94 -25.37 -56.52
C LEU A 207 22.80 -26.64 -56.66
N THR A 208 24.08 -26.45 -56.97
CA THR A 208 25.12 -27.49 -56.89
C THR A 208 25.19 -28.13 -55.50
N GLU A 209 25.45 -29.44 -55.44
CA GLU A 209 25.59 -30.28 -54.22
C GLU A 209 26.35 -29.58 -53.06
N LYS A 210 27.45 -28.88 -53.37
CA LYS A 210 28.26 -28.13 -52.40
C LYS A 210 27.45 -27.08 -51.63
N GLN A 211 26.61 -26.30 -52.32
CA GLN A 211 25.74 -25.29 -51.71
C GLN A 211 24.64 -25.91 -50.85
N LYS A 212 24.17 -27.12 -51.19
CA LYS A 212 23.21 -27.86 -50.33
C LYS A 212 23.86 -28.30 -49.01
N ARG A 213 25.12 -28.74 -49.03
CA ARG A 213 25.87 -29.14 -47.83
C ARG A 213 26.15 -27.96 -46.92
N GLU A 214 26.66 -26.85 -47.46
CA GLU A 214 26.90 -25.61 -46.69
C GLU A 214 25.60 -25.08 -46.06
N LYS A 215 24.49 -25.09 -46.81
CA LYS A 215 23.18 -24.69 -46.28
C LYS A 215 22.72 -25.56 -45.11
N LYS A 216 22.93 -26.87 -45.19
CA LYS A 216 22.58 -27.83 -44.12
C LYS A 216 23.45 -27.62 -42.88
N GLU A 217 24.74 -27.33 -43.04
CA GLU A 217 25.65 -27.03 -41.93
C GLU A 217 25.28 -25.71 -41.22
N VAL A 218 25.01 -24.65 -41.98
CA VAL A 218 24.55 -23.37 -41.43
C VAL A 218 23.23 -23.53 -40.69
N GLU A 219 22.30 -24.34 -41.20
CA GLU A 219 21.04 -24.63 -40.52
C GLU A 219 21.25 -25.40 -39.20
N MET A 220 22.18 -26.36 -39.18
CA MET A 220 22.54 -27.10 -37.96
C MET A 220 23.19 -26.18 -36.90
N ARG A 221 24.14 -25.32 -37.30
CA ARG A 221 24.77 -24.34 -36.39
C ARG A 221 23.73 -23.40 -35.78
N LYS A 222 22.81 -22.86 -36.60
CA LYS A 222 21.70 -22.01 -36.12
C LYS A 222 20.77 -22.74 -35.16
N LYS A 223 20.51 -24.03 -35.38
CA LYS A 223 19.69 -24.86 -34.48
C LYS A 223 20.37 -25.08 -33.12
N VAL A 224 21.69 -25.25 -33.09
CA VAL A 224 22.49 -25.37 -31.87
C VAL A 224 22.52 -24.05 -31.11
N GLU A 225 22.82 -22.95 -31.79
CA GLU A 225 22.84 -21.60 -31.21
C GLU A 225 21.49 -21.23 -30.57
N LYS A 226 20.38 -21.50 -31.27
CA LYS A 226 19.04 -21.29 -30.74
C LYS A 226 18.76 -22.12 -29.48
N LYS A 227 19.19 -23.38 -29.43
CA LYS A 227 19.05 -24.21 -28.22
C LYS A 227 19.86 -23.66 -27.05
N MET A 228 21.05 -23.13 -27.31
CA MET A 228 21.90 -22.50 -26.31
C MET A 228 21.29 -21.20 -25.76
N GLU A 229 20.73 -20.37 -26.65
CA GLU A 229 20.03 -19.14 -26.26
C GLU A 229 18.76 -19.44 -25.43
N GLU A 230 17.95 -20.43 -25.83
CA GLU A 230 16.78 -20.87 -25.07
C GLU A 230 17.17 -21.39 -23.67
N LYS A 231 18.30 -22.11 -23.55
CA LYS A 231 18.83 -22.58 -22.25
C LYS A 231 19.27 -21.41 -21.36
N ARG A 232 19.97 -20.41 -21.90
CA ARG A 232 20.37 -19.19 -21.17
C ARG A 232 19.16 -18.40 -20.68
N LYS A 233 18.14 -18.20 -21.52
CA LYS A 233 16.89 -17.52 -21.13
C LYS A 233 16.13 -18.27 -20.03
N MET A 234 16.11 -19.60 -20.07
CA MET A 234 15.50 -20.41 -19.01
C MET A 234 16.25 -20.28 -17.67
N GLU A 235 17.58 -20.25 -17.71
CA GLU A 235 18.41 -20.09 -16.50
C GLU A 235 18.24 -18.69 -15.88
N GLU A 236 18.23 -17.65 -16.70
CA GLU A 236 17.98 -16.27 -16.26
C GLU A 236 16.59 -16.13 -15.61
N LYS A 237 15.55 -16.74 -16.22
CA LYS A 237 14.20 -16.77 -15.66
C LYS A 237 14.14 -17.51 -14.32
N ARG A 238 14.94 -18.57 -14.13
CA ARG A 238 15.06 -19.29 -12.84
C ARG A 238 15.70 -18.41 -11.78
N LYS A 239 16.83 -17.75 -12.09
CA LYS A 239 17.53 -16.81 -11.18
C LYS A 239 16.62 -15.64 -10.77
N LEU A 240 15.86 -15.08 -11.71
CA LEU A 240 14.91 -14.00 -11.40
C LEU A 240 13.76 -14.47 -10.49
N LYS A 241 13.23 -15.68 -10.71
CA LYS A 241 12.17 -16.25 -9.86
C LYS A 241 12.68 -16.54 -8.44
N GLU A 242 13.91 -17.00 -8.31
CA GLU A 242 14.56 -17.23 -7.02
C GLU A 242 14.78 -15.92 -6.25
N LYS A 243 15.30 -14.89 -6.91
CA LYS A 243 15.47 -13.54 -6.32
C LYS A 243 14.14 -12.98 -5.80
N ARG A 244 13.04 -13.15 -6.55
CA ARG A 244 11.69 -12.74 -6.11
C ARG A 244 11.23 -13.50 -4.86
N ARG A 245 11.42 -14.82 -4.80
CA ARG A 245 11.07 -15.64 -3.63
C ARG A 245 11.85 -15.21 -2.38
N MET A 246 13.12 -14.85 -2.53
CA MET A 246 13.95 -14.37 -1.43
C MET A 246 13.49 -13.00 -0.93
N GLU A 247 13.14 -12.09 -1.83
CA GLU A 247 12.62 -10.76 -1.46
C GLU A 247 11.25 -10.85 -0.76
N GLU A 248 10.36 -11.72 -1.25
CA GLU A 248 9.05 -11.96 -0.63
C GLU A 248 9.19 -12.55 0.79
N LYS A 249 10.11 -13.51 0.99
CA LYS A 249 10.43 -14.04 2.33
C LYS A 249 10.92 -12.95 3.28
N ARG A 250 11.81 -12.05 2.83
CA ARG A 250 12.31 -10.93 3.64
C ARG A 250 11.18 -9.99 4.06
N LYS A 251 10.29 -9.61 3.13
CA LYS A 251 9.13 -8.75 3.42
C LYS A 251 8.16 -9.40 4.41
N MET A 252 7.93 -10.72 4.31
CA MET A 252 7.09 -11.45 5.25
C MET A 252 7.70 -11.53 6.65
N GLU A 253 9.02 -11.72 6.75
CA GLU A 253 9.73 -11.72 8.02
C GLU A 253 9.70 -10.34 8.70
N GLU A 254 9.89 -9.26 7.92
CA GLU A 254 9.81 -7.88 8.42
C GLU A 254 8.40 -7.55 8.96
N LYS A 255 7.34 -7.95 8.25
CA LYS A 255 5.95 -7.83 8.72
C LYS A 255 5.71 -8.60 10.01
N ARG A 256 6.29 -9.80 10.17
CA ARG A 256 6.19 -10.58 11.41
C ARG A 256 6.86 -9.86 12.58
N LYS A 257 8.10 -9.36 12.39
CA LYS A 257 8.83 -8.58 13.40
C LYS A 257 8.08 -7.32 13.82
N LEU A 258 7.48 -6.60 12.87
CA LEU A 258 6.67 -5.41 13.17
C LEU A 258 5.41 -5.75 13.99
N LYS A 259 4.71 -6.83 13.64
CA LYS A 259 3.52 -7.29 14.37
C LYS A 259 3.87 -7.74 15.79
N GLU A 260 5.00 -8.41 15.96
CA GLU A 260 5.51 -8.83 17.27
C GLU A 260 5.88 -7.62 18.14
N LYS A 261 6.57 -6.62 17.57
CA LYS A 261 6.91 -5.38 18.27
C LYS A 261 5.66 -4.63 18.75
N ARG A 262 4.59 -4.56 17.93
CA ARG A 262 3.30 -3.96 18.32
C ARG A 262 2.63 -4.71 19.47
N LYS A 263 2.61 -6.04 19.43
CA LYS A 263 2.08 -6.85 20.53
C LYS A 263 2.82 -6.63 21.85
N LEU A 264 4.15 -6.57 21.79
CA LEU A 264 4.98 -6.32 22.98
C LEU A 264 4.73 -4.91 23.56
N GLU A 265 4.52 -3.91 22.70
CA GLU A 265 4.20 -2.55 23.13
C GLU A 265 2.81 -2.45 23.76
N GLU A 266 1.80 -3.12 23.18
CA GLU A 266 0.45 -3.21 23.74
C GLU A 266 0.45 -3.91 25.11
N GLU A 267 1.22 -5.00 25.26
CA GLU A 267 1.36 -5.71 26.52
C GLU A 267 2.02 -4.84 27.60
N ARG A 268 3.06 -4.07 27.23
CA ARG A 268 3.70 -3.09 28.13
C ARG A 268 2.71 -2.01 28.60
N LYS A 269 1.94 -1.42 27.67
CA LYS A 269 0.90 -0.42 28.01
C LYS A 269 -0.17 -1.00 28.93
N MET A 270 -0.60 -2.24 28.69
CA MET A 270 -1.57 -2.92 29.56
C MET A 270 -1.03 -3.20 30.96
N LYS A 271 0.24 -3.62 31.07
CA LYS A 271 0.91 -3.84 32.36
C LYS A 271 1.05 -2.54 33.14
N GLU A 272 1.41 -1.45 32.47
CA GLU A 272 1.50 -0.11 33.09
C GLU A 272 0.13 0.38 33.59
N LYS A 273 -0.92 0.23 32.78
CA LYS A 273 -2.30 0.59 33.18
C LYS A 273 -2.78 -0.21 34.39
N ARG A 274 -2.42 -1.50 34.50
CA ARG A 274 -2.71 -2.34 35.67
C ARG A 274 -1.98 -1.82 36.92
N LYS A 275 -0.69 -1.53 36.82
CA LYS A 275 0.11 -0.96 37.94
C LYS A 275 -0.46 0.38 38.42
N LEU A 276 -0.86 1.26 37.49
CA LEU A 276 -1.46 2.55 37.86
C LEU A 276 -2.81 2.37 38.58
N LYS A 277 -3.66 1.45 38.10
CA LYS A 277 -4.94 1.13 38.74
C LYS A 277 -4.75 0.56 40.14
N GLU A 278 -3.76 -0.31 40.32
CA GLU A 278 -3.41 -0.88 41.63
C GLU A 278 -2.88 0.19 42.60
N LYS A 279 -2.00 1.09 42.13
CA LYS A 279 -1.49 2.21 42.94
C LYS A 279 -2.64 3.12 43.42
N ARG A 280 -3.60 3.45 42.55
CA ARG A 280 -4.81 4.23 42.91
C ARG A 280 -5.65 3.52 43.99
N LYS A 281 -5.88 2.21 43.85
CA LYS A 281 -6.61 1.43 44.86
C LYS A 281 -5.91 1.41 46.21
N MET A 282 -4.58 1.29 46.21
CA MET A 282 -3.78 1.32 47.45
C MET A 282 -3.82 2.69 48.13
N GLU A 283 -3.75 3.77 47.35
CA GLU A 283 -3.87 5.13 47.87
C GLU A 283 -5.26 5.41 48.45
N GLU A 284 -6.31 4.93 47.79
CA GLU A 284 -7.69 5.05 48.27
C GLU A 284 -7.91 4.28 49.59
N LYS A 285 -7.36 3.06 49.70
CA LYS A 285 -7.36 2.29 50.95
C LYS A 285 -6.66 3.04 52.09
N ARG A 286 -5.49 3.65 51.83
CA ARG A 286 -4.76 4.45 52.82
C ARG A 286 -5.57 5.65 53.30
N LYS A 287 -6.18 6.41 52.38
CA LYS A 287 -7.05 7.55 52.71
C LYS A 287 -8.26 7.12 53.56
N MET A 288 -8.85 5.97 53.26
CA MET A 288 -9.97 5.42 54.03
C MET A 288 -9.55 4.99 55.44
N GLU A 289 -8.38 4.36 55.58
CA GLU A 289 -7.82 3.97 56.88
C GLU A 289 -7.49 5.21 57.74
N GLU A 290 -6.88 6.23 57.14
CA GLU A 290 -6.58 7.50 57.80
C GLU A 290 -7.85 8.21 58.31
N LYS A 291 -8.90 8.26 57.48
CA LYS A 291 -10.22 8.78 57.89
C LYS A 291 -10.82 7.99 59.07
N ARG A 292 -10.65 6.66 59.09
CA ARG A 292 -11.10 5.82 60.22
C ARG A 292 -10.34 6.14 61.50
N LYS A 293 -9.00 6.21 61.44
CA LYS A 293 -8.14 6.58 62.58
C LYS A 293 -8.47 7.96 63.12
N LEU A 294 -8.74 8.94 62.24
CA LEU A 294 -9.13 10.29 62.66
C LEU A 294 -10.50 10.29 63.36
N LYS A 295 -11.48 9.55 62.83
CA LYS A 295 -12.81 9.41 63.46
C LYS A 295 -12.73 8.73 64.83
N GLU A 296 -11.87 7.73 64.96
CA GLU A 296 -11.62 7.04 66.23
C GLU A 296 -10.96 7.95 67.27
N LYS A 297 -9.92 8.72 66.88
CA LYS A 297 -9.30 9.73 67.75
C LYS A 297 -10.31 10.75 68.25
N ARG A 298 -11.19 11.27 67.37
CA ARG A 298 -12.26 12.22 67.78
C ARG A 298 -13.22 11.61 68.79
N LYS A 299 -13.64 10.36 68.59
CA LYS A 299 -14.50 9.65 69.55
C LYS A 299 -13.82 9.44 70.90
N LEU A 300 -12.53 9.14 70.92
CA LEU A 300 -11.77 8.95 72.15
C LEU A 300 -11.59 10.28 72.91
N GLU A 301 -11.31 11.37 72.19
CA GLU A 301 -11.20 12.71 72.77
C GLU A 301 -12.55 13.18 73.35
N GLU A 302 -13.66 12.92 72.65
CA GLU A 302 -15.00 13.23 73.12
C GLU A 302 -15.35 12.45 74.39
N LYS A 303 -15.02 11.15 74.45
CA LYS A 303 -15.16 10.34 75.68
C LYS A 303 -14.36 10.92 76.85
N ARG A 304 -13.10 11.34 76.62
CA ARG A 304 -12.27 11.96 77.65
C ARG A 304 -12.86 13.26 78.17
N LYS A 305 -13.33 14.14 77.28
CA LYS A 305 -14.02 15.40 77.66
C LYS A 305 -15.29 15.14 78.46
N MET A 306 -16.05 14.10 78.11
CA MET A 306 -17.26 13.71 78.86
C MET A 306 -16.92 13.15 80.25
N GLU A 307 -15.87 12.36 80.37
CA GLU A 307 -15.40 11.83 81.65
C GLU A 307 -14.86 12.95 82.56
N GLU A 308 -14.11 13.90 82.00
CA GLU A 308 -13.61 15.07 82.72
C GLU A 308 -14.75 15.95 83.23
N LYS A 309 -15.78 16.21 82.40
CA LYS A 309 -17.01 16.90 82.83
C LYS A 309 -17.72 16.18 83.97
N ARG A 310 -17.76 14.84 83.95
CA ARG A 310 -18.35 14.04 85.03
C ARG A 310 -17.55 14.19 86.33
N LYS A 311 -16.22 14.06 86.27
CA LYS A 311 -15.34 14.24 87.44
C LYS A 311 -15.43 15.64 88.02
N LEU A 312 -15.55 16.68 87.18
CA LEU A 312 -15.74 18.06 87.65
C LEU A 312 -17.09 18.25 88.35
N LYS A 313 -18.16 17.67 87.80
CA LYS A 313 -19.49 17.72 88.42
C LYS A 313 -19.53 16.99 89.75
N GLU A 314 -18.85 15.85 89.86
CA GLU A 314 -18.71 15.09 91.10
C GLU A 314 -17.91 15.86 92.17
N LYS A 315 -16.78 16.47 91.79
CA LYS A 315 -16.02 17.35 92.70
C LYS A 315 -16.86 18.52 93.23
N ARG A 316 -17.65 19.16 92.38
CA ARG A 316 -18.56 20.25 92.80
C ARG A 316 -19.61 19.78 93.79
N LYS A 317 -20.22 18.61 93.56
CA LYS A 317 -21.18 18.01 94.51
C LYS A 317 -20.54 17.72 95.86
N LEU A 318 -19.34 17.13 95.86
CA LEU A 318 -18.61 16.83 97.10
C LEU A 318 -18.24 18.11 97.86
N GLU A 319 -17.85 19.18 97.15
CA GLU A 319 -17.56 20.48 97.77
C GLU A 319 -18.82 21.14 98.36
N GLU A 320 -19.96 21.04 97.67
CA GLU A 320 -21.25 21.51 98.19
C GLU A 320 -21.69 20.72 99.43
N GLU A 321 -21.52 19.40 99.45
CA GLU A 321 -21.79 18.57 100.64
C GLU A 321 -20.91 18.98 101.83
N ARG A 322 -19.61 19.20 101.61
CA ARG A 322 -18.70 19.67 102.68
C ARG A 322 -19.12 21.04 103.22
N LYS A 323 -19.49 21.99 102.36
CA LYS A 323 -20.00 23.30 102.79
C LYS A 323 -21.31 23.18 103.57
N MET A 324 -22.19 22.26 103.19
CA MET A 324 -23.45 22.01 103.90
C MET A 324 -23.21 21.35 105.27
N GLU A 325 -22.27 20.42 105.36
CA GLU A 325 -21.86 19.79 106.63
C GLU A 325 -21.23 20.83 107.57
N GLU A 326 -20.35 21.69 107.06
CA GLU A 326 -19.72 22.76 107.84
C GLU A 326 -20.75 23.76 108.37
N LYS A 327 -21.73 24.16 107.55
CA LYS A 327 -22.87 24.98 108.00
C LYS A 327 -23.70 24.29 109.08
N ARG A 328 -23.90 22.96 109.00
CA ARG A 328 -24.61 22.19 110.04
C ARG A 328 -23.83 22.21 111.35
N LYS A 329 -22.52 21.92 111.31
CA LYS A 329 -21.63 21.98 112.50
C LYS A 329 -21.59 23.36 113.13
N LEU A 330 -21.58 24.43 112.33
CA LEU A 330 -21.61 25.81 112.84
C LEU A 330 -22.94 26.13 113.52
N LYS A 331 -24.07 25.69 112.94
CA LYS A 331 -25.40 25.89 113.51
C LYS A 331 -25.56 25.11 114.82
N GLU A 332 -25.00 23.91 114.91
CA GLU A 332 -24.97 23.11 116.13
C GLU A 332 -24.12 23.75 117.22
N LYS A 333 -22.91 24.24 116.89
CA LYS A 333 -22.08 25.02 117.83
C LYS A 333 -22.81 26.25 118.37
N ARG A 334 -23.53 27.00 117.52
CA ARG A 334 -24.33 28.16 117.95
C ARG A 334 -25.45 27.76 118.91
N LYS A 335 -26.17 26.67 118.64
CA LYS A 335 -27.19 26.14 119.54
C LYS A 335 -26.61 25.74 120.90
N LEU A 336 -25.47 25.05 120.90
CA LEU A 336 -24.78 24.64 122.13
C LEU A 336 -24.29 25.86 122.94
N GLU A 337 -23.82 26.91 122.28
CA GLU A 337 -23.41 28.16 122.93
C GLU A 337 -24.62 28.92 123.49
N GLU A 338 -25.75 28.96 122.78
CA GLU A 338 -27.00 29.53 123.27
C GLU A 338 -27.55 28.77 124.48
N GLU A 339 -27.53 27.42 124.45
CA GLU A 339 -27.91 26.60 125.62
C GLU A 339 -27.01 26.87 126.81
N ARG A 340 -25.68 26.97 126.62
CA ARG A 340 -24.75 27.33 127.71
C ARG A 340 -25.03 28.73 128.28
N LYS A 341 -25.34 29.72 127.42
CA LYS A 341 -25.73 31.07 127.88
C LYS A 341 -27.05 31.05 128.64
N MET A 342 -28.04 30.27 128.19
CA MET A 342 -29.32 30.10 128.88
C MET A 342 -29.16 29.38 130.22
N GLU A 343 -28.31 28.36 130.30
CA GLU A 343 -27.98 27.66 131.54
C GLU A 343 -27.25 28.59 132.54
N GLN A 344 -26.29 29.40 132.07
CA GLN A 344 -25.65 30.42 132.90
C GLN A 344 -26.64 31.46 133.41
N LYS A 345 -27.56 31.94 132.56
CA LYS A 345 -28.65 32.83 132.98
C LYS A 345 -29.52 32.20 134.06
N ARG A 346 -29.93 30.93 133.90
CA ARG A 346 -30.70 30.19 134.90
C ARG A 346 -29.95 30.06 136.22
N LYS A 347 -28.65 29.75 136.19
CA LYS A 347 -27.81 29.68 137.41
C LYS A 347 -27.65 31.04 138.10
N MET A 348 -27.55 32.13 137.34
CA MET A 348 -27.49 33.50 137.88
C MET A 348 -28.84 33.92 138.50
N GLU A 349 -29.95 33.55 137.88
CA GLU A 349 -31.30 33.85 138.37
C GLU A 349 -31.64 33.03 139.62
N GLU A 350 -31.23 31.76 139.69
CA GLU A 350 -31.35 30.94 140.90
C GLU A 350 -30.54 31.51 142.07
N LYS A 351 -29.33 32.01 141.81
CA LYS A 351 -28.52 32.71 142.82
C LYS A 351 -29.16 34.00 143.32
N ARG A 352 -29.92 34.73 142.49
CA ARG A 352 -30.67 35.93 142.94
C ARG A 352 -31.88 35.57 143.81
N ARG A 353 -32.49 34.40 143.62
CA ARG A 353 -33.66 33.94 144.39
C ARG A 353 -33.31 33.39 145.79
N LYS A 354 -32.02 33.08 146.03
CA LYS A 354 -31.48 32.60 147.32
C LYS A 354 -30.90 33.73 148.19
N ARG A 355 -31.04 34.99 147.79
CA ARG A 355 -30.88 36.17 148.65
C ARG A 355 -32.27 36.67 149.00
#